data_AF-A0A2Z7A9M6-F1
#
_entry.id   AF-A0A2Z7A9M6-F1
#
_cell.length_a   1.000
_cell.length_b   1.000
_cell.length_c   1.000
_cell.angle_alpha   90.00
_cell.angle_beta   90.00
_cell.angle_gamma   90.00
#
_symmetry.space_group_name_H-M   'P 1'
#
loop_
_entity.id
_entity.type
_entity.pdbx_description
1 polymer ?
#
loop_
_entity_poly.entity_id
_entity_poly.type
_entity_poly.pdbx_seq_one_letter_code
_entity_poly.pdbx_strand_id
1 'polypeptide(L)'
;MSLDFTGIEIKTINSLESWNGGVVVVVTGSAKSRDTMRWKIFVQTFFLAPQEKGYFVLNDMFHFGDEEVGHQPSAPAVQEPAIDYQPTVAVKLFLLR
;
A
#
# COMPACT_ATOMS: atom_id res chain seq x y z
N MET A 1 2.60 7.97 -17.00
CA MET A 1 3.95 7.51 -16.60
C MET A 1 3.91 5.99 -16.58
N SER A 2 4.86 5.31 -17.23
CA SER A 2 5.02 3.85 -17.14
C SER A 2 5.90 3.53 -15.94
N LEU A 3 5.58 2.46 -15.20
CA LEU A 3 6.45 1.92 -14.18
C LEU A 3 7.35 0.85 -14.82
N ASP A 4 8.62 1.18 -15.01
CA ASP A 4 9.59 0.29 -15.67
C ASP A 4 10.27 -0.62 -14.65
N PHE A 5 9.62 -1.75 -14.38
CA PHE A 5 10.16 -2.82 -13.53
C PHE A 5 10.88 -3.88 -14.36
N THR A 6 12.02 -4.33 -13.84
CA THR A 6 12.81 -5.45 -14.37
C THR A 6 12.51 -6.77 -13.65
N GLY A 7 11.82 -6.71 -12.50
CA GLY A 7 11.41 -7.88 -11.72
C GLY A 7 10.36 -7.50 -10.69
N ILE A 8 9.45 -8.42 -10.40
CA ILE A 8 8.40 -8.31 -9.39
C ILE A 8 8.35 -9.64 -8.65
N GLU A 9 8.28 -9.58 -7.32
CA GLU A 9 8.09 -10.74 -6.45
C GLU A 9 6.90 -10.47 -5.54
N ILE A 10 5.91 -11.37 -5.53
CA ILE A 10 4.73 -11.26 -4.68
C ILE A 10 5.00 -12.01 -3.38
N LYS A 11 4.82 -11.34 -2.25
CA LYS A 11 4.99 -11.91 -0.90
C LYS A 11 3.68 -12.43 -0.35
N THR A 12 2.63 -11.61 -0.40
CA THR A 12 1.32 -11.99 0.13
C THR A 12 0.22 -11.46 -0.76
N ILE A 13 -0.87 -12.22 -0.84
CA ILE A 13 -2.15 -11.78 -1.40
C ILE A 13 -3.21 -12.12 -0.37
N ASN A 14 -3.91 -11.09 0.12
CA ASN A 14 -5.02 -11.25 1.04
C ASN A 14 -6.27 -10.65 0.40
N SER A 15 -7.43 -11.26 0.65
CA SER A 15 -8.72 -10.78 0.17
C SER A 15 -9.74 -10.76 1.28
N LEU A 16 -10.61 -9.76 1.27
CA LEU A 16 -11.72 -9.60 2.21
C LEU A 16 -13.00 -9.28 1.46
N GLU A 17 -14.06 -10.04 1.72
CA GLU A 17 -15.40 -9.68 1.25
C GLU A 17 -15.83 -8.33 1.83
N SER A 18 -16.46 -7.52 0.99
CA SER A 18 -16.86 -6.16 1.28
C SER A 18 -18.33 -5.94 0.95
N TRP A 19 -18.79 -4.71 1.05
CA TRP A 19 -20.18 -4.34 0.81
C TRP A 19 -20.64 -4.72 -0.61
N ASN A 20 -21.90 -5.15 -0.72
CA ASN A 20 -22.58 -5.45 -1.98
C ASN A 20 -21.83 -6.45 -2.87
N GLY A 21 -21.20 -7.47 -2.27
CA GLY A 21 -20.44 -8.49 -3.01
C GLY A 21 -19.12 -7.97 -3.60
N GLY A 22 -18.67 -6.77 -3.22
CA GLY A 22 -17.34 -6.30 -3.55
C GLY A 22 -16.25 -7.07 -2.79
N VAL A 23 -15.02 -7.04 -3.29
CA VAL A 23 -13.87 -7.66 -2.63
C VAL A 23 -12.72 -6.67 -2.55
N VAL A 24 -12.18 -6.47 -1.36
CA VAL A 24 -10.93 -5.72 -1.17
C VAL A 24 -9.77 -6.71 -1.25
N VAL A 25 -8.78 -6.42 -2.08
CA VAL A 25 -7.57 -7.24 -2.21
C VAL A 25 -6.37 -6.39 -1.84
N VAL A 26 -5.50 -6.94 -0.99
CA VAL A 26 -4.23 -6.32 -0.59
C VAL A 26 -3.10 -7.26 -1.01
N VAL A 27 -2.21 -6.75 -1.84
CA VAL A 27 -1.01 -7.42 -2.32
C VAL A 27 0.19 -6.74 -1.69
N THR A 28 1.10 -7.53 -1.12
CA THR A 28 2.43 -7.05 -0.74
C THR A 28 3.48 -7.77 -1.56
N GLY A 29 4.54 -7.06 -1.92
CA GLY A 29 5.59 -7.61 -2.75
C GLY A 29 6.83 -6.73 -2.75
N SER A 30 7.77 -7.07 -3.61
CA SER A 30 8.90 -6.23 -3.96
C SER A 30 8.97 -6.05 -5.48
N ALA A 31 9.39 -4.87 -5.94
CA ALA A 31 9.62 -4.60 -7.35
C ALA A 31 11.02 -4.02 -7.54
N LYS A 32 11.70 -4.45 -8.61
CA LYS A 32 13.02 -3.97 -9.01
C LYS A 32 12.87 -3.00 -10.16
N SER A 33 13.04 -1.71 -9.90
CA SER A 33 13.04 -0.68 -10.95
C SER A 33 14.30 -0.78 -11.83
N ARG A 34 14.15 -0.50 -13.12
CA ARG A 34 15.25 -0.38 -14.09
C ARG A 34 16.21 0.78 -13.77
N ASP A 35 15.79 1.78 -13.00
CA ASP A 35 16.63 2.95 -12.75
C ASP A 35 17.53 2.75 -11.54
N THR A 36 16.99 2.14 -10.49
CA THR A 36 17.71 1.98 -9.22
C THR A 36 18.39 0.62 -9.10
N MET A 37 17.97 -0.39 -9.89
CA MET A 37 18.39 -1.80 -9.75
C MET A 37 18.18 -2.37 -8.33
N ARG A 38 17.48 -1.65 -7.44
CA ARG A 38 17.18 -2.06 -6.07
C ARG A 38 15.75 -2.60 -6.01
N TRP A 39 15.58 -3.61 -5.18
CA TRP A 39 14.25 -4.11 -4.80
C TRP A 39 13.64 -3.15 -3.79
N LYS A 40 12.42 -2.68 -4.08
CA LYS A 40 11.61 -1.86 -3.18
C LYS A 40 10.37 -2.62 -2.80
N ILE A 41 10.02 -2.60 -1.52
CA ILE A 41 8.77 -3.19 -1.05
C ILE A 41 7.61 -2.31 -1.53
N PHE A 42 6.56 -2.94 -2.02
CA PHE A 42 5.33 -2.25 -2.37
C PHE A 42 4.13 -2.90 -1.69
N VAL A 43 3.09 -2.09 -1.53
CA VAL A 43 1.73 -2.51 -1.21
C VAL A 43 0.84 -2.02 -2.34
N GLN A 44 0.04 -2.92 -2.88
CA GLN A 44 -1.01 -2.60 -3.82
C GLN A 44 -2.34 -3.02 -3.23
N THR A 45 -3.32 -2.14 -3.25
CA THR A 45 -4.67 -2.43 -2.79
C THR A 45 -5.64 -2.11 -3.91
N PHE A 46 -6.49 -3.06 -4.26
CA PHE A 46 -7.53 -2.84 -5.24
C PHE A 46 -8.88 -3.34 -4.78
N PHE A 47 -9.94 -2.68 -5.26
CA PHE A 47 -11.32 -3.05 -5.00
C PHE A 47 -11.94 -3.67 -6.24
N LEU A 48 -12.36 -4.93 -6.11
CA LEU A 48 -13.11 -5.65 -7.13
C LEU A 48 -14.59 -5.37 -6.93
N ALA A 49 -15.18 -4.62 -7.86
CA ALA A 49 -16.61 -4.36 -7.93
C ALA A 49 -17.30 -5.44 -8.78
N PRO A 50 -18.39 -6.08 -8.30
CA PRO A 50 -19.10 -7.07 -9.08
C PRO A 50 -19.78 -6.44 -10.30
N GLN A 51 -19.80 -7.19 -11.40
CA GLN A 51 -20.44 -6.89 -12.68
C GLN A 51 -21.39 -8.04 -13.06
N GLU A 52 -22.22 -7.87 -14.09
CA GLU A 52 -23.11 -8.96 -14.56
C GLU A 52 -22.33 -10.25 -14.89
N LYS A 53 -21.07 -10.13 -15.32
CA LYS A 53 -20.18 -11.25 -15.66
C LYS A 53 -18.79 -11.07 -15.05
N GLY A 54 -18.70 -11.17 -13.72
CA GLY A 54 -17.43 -11.19 -13.00
C GLY A 54 -17.14 -9.91 -12.23
N TYR A 55 -15.89 -9.46 -12.25
CA TYR A 55 -15.44 -8.30 -11.47
C TYR A 55 -14.70 -7.29 -12.32
N PHE A 56 -14.83 -6.03 -11.93
CA PHE A 56 -14.04 -4.91 -12.44
C PHE A 56 -13.19 -4.32 -11.32
N VAL A 57 -11.94 -3.94 -11.62
CA VAL A 57 -11.10 -3.22 -10.67
C VAL A 57 -11.53 -1.75 -10.64
N LEU A 58 -12.30 -1.37 -9.63
CA LEU A 58 -12.85 -0.01 -9.53
C LEU A 58 -11.85 0.98 -8.92
N ASN A 59 -11.14 0.54 -7.89
CA ASN A 59 -10.08 1.32 -7.25
C ASN A 59 -8.79 0.51 -7.33
N ASP A 60 -7.69 1.16 -7.69
CA ASP A 60 -6.35 0.58 -7.67
C ASP A 60 -5.38 1.61 -7.07
N MET A 61 -4.80 1.26 -5.93
CA MET A 61 -3.85 2.07 -5.21
C MET A 61 -2.54 1.31 -5.08
N PHE A 62 -1.47 1.92 -5.55
CA PHE A 62 -0.13 1.38 -5.45
C PHE A 62 0.76 2.33 -4.65
N HIS A 63 1.51 1.79 -3.69
CA HIS A 63 2.44 2.55 -2.87
C HIS A 63 3.73 1.75 -2.66
N PHE A 64 4.87 2.41 -2.89
CA PHE A 64 6.15 1.90 -2.41
C PHE A 64 6.30 2.23 -0.95
N GLY A 65 6.63 1.23 -0.13
CA GLY A 65 7.05 1.49 1.24
C GLY A 65 8.34 2.31 1.29
N ASP A 66 8.57 2.98 2.41
CA ASP A 66 9.82 3.70 2.64
C ASP A 66 11.01 2.75 2.44
N GLU A 67 12.04 3.23 1.76
CA GLU A 67 13.32 2.53 1.77
C GLU A 67 13.74 2.44 3.24
N GLU A 68 14.09 1.26 3.76
CA GLU A 68 14.85 1.19 4.99
C GLU A 68 16.13 1.99 4.74
N VAL A 69 16.13 3.25 5.18
CA VAL A 69 17.32 4.07 5.27
C VAL A 69 18.19 3.31 6.25
N GLY A 70 19.13 2.52 5.72
CA GLY A 70 20.15 1.89 6.54
C GLY A 70 20.71 2.95 7.46
N HIS A 71 20.46 2.79 8.76
CA HIS A 71 20.88 3.61 9.87
C HIS A 71 21.87 4.72 9.47
N GLN A 72 21.37 5.92 9.19
CA GLN A 72 22.22 7.09 9.32
C GLN A 72 22.63 7.17 10.81
N PRO A 73 23.91 7.42 11.15
CA PRO A 73 24.26 7.68 12.52
C PRO A 73 23.48 8.91 12.97
N SER A 74 22.69 8.73 14.03
CA SER A 74 21.85 9.76 14.61
C SER A 74 22.67 11.01 14.95
N ALA A 75 22.39 12.11 14.26
CA ALA A 75 22.74 13.44 14.76
C ALA A 75 21.90 13.73 16.02
N PRO A 76 22.38 14.57 16.96
CA PRO A 76 21.77 14.72 18.28
C PRO A 76 20.33 15.20 18.18
N ALA A 77 19.45 14.59 18.96
CA ALA A 77 18.03 14.91 19.04
C ALA A 77 17.79 16.40 19.32
N VAL A 78 17.20 17.11 18.36
CA VAL A 78 16.46 18.34 18.62
C VAL A 78 15.01 17.93 18.76
N GLN A 79 14.43 18.21 19.94
CA GLN A 79 13.03 17.89 20.25
C GLN A 79 12.10 18.70 19.34
N GLU A 80 11.42 18.04 18.39
CA GLU A 80 10.29 18.63 17.68
C GLU A 80 9.02 18.60 18.57
N PRO A 81 8.22 19.68 18.59
CA PRO A 81 7.04 19.74 19.42
C PRO A 81 5.99 18.73 18.91
N ALA A 82 5.38 17.99 19.85
CA ALA A 82 4.35 17.02 19.57
C ALA A 82 3.16 17.66 18.83
N ILE A 83 3.02 17.34 17.54
CA ILE A 83 1.79 17.59 16.80
C ILE A 83 0.89 16.37 16.99
N ASP A 84 -0.22 16.56 17.71
CA ASP A 84 -1.28 15.58 17.93
C ASP A 84 -1.96 15.23 16.60
N TYR A 85 -1.44 14.21 15.92
CA TYR A 85 -2.07 13.64 14.74
C TYR A 85 -3.26 12.78 15.18
N GLN A 86 -4.46 13.36 15.16
CA GLN A 86 -5.70 12.62 15.34
C GLN A 86 -6.12 11.97 14.01
N PRO A 87 -6.11 10.63 13.86
CA PRO A 87 -6.55 9.96 12.64
C PRO A 87 -8.09 9.84 12.64
N THR A 88 -8.81 10.97 12.65
CA THR A 88 -10.25 10.96 12.97
C THR A 88 -11.13 10.49 11.81
N VAL A 89 -10.64 10.46 10.56
CA VAL A 89 -11.51 10.16 9.41
C VAL A 89 -11.49 8.68 9.02
N ALA A 90 -10.30 8.04 9.02
CA ALA A 90 -10.19 6.63 8.63
C ALA A 90 -10.65 5.67 9.75
N VAL A 91 -10.29 5.94 11.00
CA VAL A 91 -10.62 5.06 12.14
C VAL A 91 -12.12 5.03 12.41
N LYS A 92 -12.83 6.14 12.15
CA LYS A 92 -14.27 6.23 12.35
C LYS A 92 -15.08 5.38 11.37
N LEU A 93 -14.53 5.07 10.19
CA LEU A 93 -15.18 4.20 9.20
C LEU A 93 -15.02 2.71 9.54
N PHE A 94 -13.94 2.33 10.25
CA PHE A 94 -13.71 0.94 10.69
C PHE A 94 -14.47 0.55 11.96
N LEU A 95 -14.96 1.51 12.75
CA LEU A 95 -15.66 1.26 14.03
C LEU A 95 -17.20 1.25 13.93
N LEU A 96 -17.78 1.32 12.73
CA LEU A 96 -19.23 1.28 12.49
C LEU A 96 -19.67 -0.03 11.81
N ARG A 97 -19.08 -1.16 12.24
CA ARG A 97 -19.59 -2.51 11.98
C ARG A 97 -20.10 -3.10 13.27
#